data_AF-A0A8H5ZIM2-F1
#
_entry.id   AF-A0A8H5ZIM2-F1
#
_cell.length_a   1.000
_cell.length_b   1.000
_cell.length_c   1.000
_cell.angle_alpha   90.00
_cell.angle_beta   90.00
_cell.angle_gamma   90.00
#
_symmetry.space_group_name_H-M   'P 1'
#
loop_
_entity.id
_entity.type
_entity.pdbx_description
1 polymer ?
#
loop_
_entity_poly.entity_id
_entity_poly.type
_entity_poly.pdbx_seq_one_letter_code
_entity_poly.pdbx_strand_id
1 'polypeptide(L)'
;MVFLNGALLLGLISHCLAAPHRNVGRATTSLIPTSSLSAPTGTPTNAPNADQKRYAKHVNEFYRLYGWLKPGTSVPDSDLPEAIRKIQAKLKEPVTGEFSDKMMAMMNGPRCGTEQQYVGTKAGEGQERYVLWGPKWAKTTLTWRIDRYTNDLSQERQLSTISTAFAQWMNSAPLNIVQAASNVKADINIRFLPINSNRTVAITTIDSDGVYFTPGKINITFNDNEQWTDDILFSTTAVHEIGHALGLSHSTIPSAIMFAYYDGLMHPIHPDDKMGIHSIYGWKTPKWKLIDSGSKVSSMIQVTSSFNTPAPNDGLYQMRPTGQILRYINNAWTTVDNYKETAQITGANGILYQRHYDGGTFRWTGTDSNWQSISPTDTSILDIHAASDQLYARRKDGSVVRLSGSTWLTIDQTAPGSRQIAVSYDKTLWNMLANGDLVRSRWPYTSAAILDRNAANIGIAVGGNEFFKVQSDGAVVWLDNKGPYWSVIEQKGSVGIYAVGELLYSRHADGTVWRWTGTPGIWEEIDERGGIGSVTGDRVGGAWGVLGGSEVWMHVS
;
A
#
# COMPACT_ATOMS: atom_id res chain seq x y z
N MET A 1 -64.15 -50.83 -11.33
CA MET A 1 -65.13 -49.82 -10.85
C MET A 1 -64.51 -48.45 -11.15
N VAL A 2 -64.83 -47.77 -12.25
CA VAL A 2 -66.10 -47.06 -12.58
C VAL A 2 -66.31 -45.87 -11.66
N PHE A 3 -66.47 -44.59 -12.07
CA PHE A 3 -66.53 -43.91 -13.38
C PHE A 3 -66.36 -42.36 -13.13
N LEU A 4 -65.75 -41.64 -14.10
CA LEU A 4 -66.09 -40.33 -14.74
C LEU A 4 -66.48 -39.07 -13.91
N ASN A 5 -66.17 -37.82 -14.30
CA ASN A 5 -66.21 -37.07 -15.59
C ASN A 5 -65.13 -35.94 -15.57
N GLY A 6 -64.46 -35.48 -16.64
CA GLY A 6 -64.89 -34.96 -17.96
C GLY A 6 -64.77 -33.40 -17.96
N ALA A 7 -64.28 -32.62 -18.93
CA ALA A 7 -63.88 -32.82 -20.33
C ALA A 7 -63.27 -31.49 -20.93
N LEU A 8 -62.27 -31.63 -21.83
CA LEU A 8 -62.02 -30.94 -23.14
C LEU A 8 -61.96 -29.37 -23.22
N LEU A 9 -61.17 -28.67 -24.08
CA LEU A 9 -60.79 -28.91 -25.49
C LEU A 9 -59.70 -27.89 -26.00
N LEU A 10 -58.87 -28.31 -26.98
CA LEU A 10 -58.10 -27.65 -28.08
C LEU A 10 -57.86 -26.11 -28.06
N GLY A 11 -56.72 -25.53 -28.48
CA GLY A 11 -55.73 -25.88 -29.51
C GLY A 11 -55.88 -24.94 -30.72
N LEU A 12 -54.86 -24.13 -31.06
CA LEU A 12 -54.59 -23.65 -32.44
C LEU A 12 -53.26 -22.88 -32.57
N ILE A 13 -52.52 -23.27 -33.60
CA ILE A 13 -51.29 -22.71 -34.17
C ILE A 13 -51.70 -21.72 -35.26
N SER A 14 -51.01 -20.57 -35.44
CA SER A 14 -50.65 -20.08 -36.78
C SER A 14 -49.64 -18.92 -36.78
N HIS A 15 -48.89 -18.87 -37.87
CA HIS A 15 -47.70 -18.08 -38.19
C HIS A 15 -48.03 -16.66 -38.69
N CYS A 16 -47.05 -15.73 -38.64
CA CYS A 16 -46.37 -15.15 -39.82
C CYS A 16 -45.70 -13.77 -39.58
N LEU A 17 -44.39 -13.73 -39.88
CA LEU A 17 -43.65 -12.80 -40.76
C LEU A 17 -43.61 -11.26 -40.53
N ALA A 18 -42.37 -10.80 -40.33
CA ALA A 18 -41.64 -9.70 -41.01
C ALA A 18 -42.01 -8.20 -40.81
N ALA A 19 -41.09 -7.47 -40.13
CA ALA A 19 -40.35 -6.20 -40.43
C ALA A 19 -40.98 -5.05 -41.29
N PRO A 20 -40.39 -3.81 -41.36
CA PRO A 20 -39.71 -2.92 -40.37
C PRO A 20 -40.10 -1.40 -40.47
N HIS A 21 -39.49 -0.55 -39.61
CA HIS A 21 -39.36 0.95 -39.67
C HIS A 21 -40.66 1.79 -39.42
N ARG A 22 -40.72 2.90 -38.64
CA ARG A 22 -39.87 4.11 -38.57
C ARG A 22 -40.23 5.04 -37.35
N ASN A 23 -39.39 6.06 -37.18
CA ASN A 23 -39.23 7.06 -36.10
C ASN A 23 -40.37 8.04 -35.75
N VAL A 24 -40.07 8.82 -34.68
CA VAL A 24 -40.54 10.17 -34.24
C VAL A 24 -41.60 10.10 -33.13
N GLY A 25 -41.48 10.70 -31.94
CA GLY A 25 -40.50 11.60 -31.31
C GLY A 25 -41.26 12.58 -30.40
N ARG A 26 -40.81 12.83 -29.15
CA ARG A 26 -40.79 14.17 -28.53
C ARG A 26 -40.08 14.19 -27.17
N ALA A 27 -39.12 15.10 -27.09
CA ALA A 27 -38.40 15.54 -25.91
C ALA A 27 -39.12 16.72 -25.23
N THR A 28 -38.75 17.02 -23.98
CA THR A 28 -38.51 18.40 -23.51
C THR A 28 -37.45 18.40 -22.41
N THR A 29 -36.29 18.92 -22.78
CA THR A 29 -35.13 19.26 -21.94
C THR A 29 -35.23 20.75 -21.58
N SER A 30 -34.87 21.14 -20.35
CA SER A 30 -34.76 22.55 -19.94
C SER A 30 -33.30 23.01 -19.96
N LEU A 31 -33.06 24.16 -20.60
CA LEU A 31 -31.80 24.85 -20.83
C LEU A 31 -31.63 26.03 -19.86
N ILE A 32 -30.40 26.30 -19.40
CA ILE A 32 -29.85 27.68 -19.23
C ILE A 32 -28.34 27.61 -19.62
N PRO A 33 -27.68 28.68 -20.08
CA PRO A 33 -27.17 28.80 -21.44
C PRO A 33 -25.64 28.83 -21.50
N THR A 34 -25.07 28.15 -22.49
CA THR A 34 -23.67 28.34 -22.90
C THR A 34 -23.55 29.59 -23.76
N SER A 35 -22.91 30.64 -23.26
CA SER A 35 -22.45 31.74 -24.09
C SER A 35 -21.30 31.25 -24.98
N SER A 36 -21.58 31.16 -26.28
CA SER A 36 -20.61 30.94 -27.34
C SER A 36 -19.66 32.14 -27.46
N LEU A 37 -18.39 31.96 -27.08
CA LEU A 37 -17.34 32.80 -27.61
C LEU A 37 -16.94 32.23 -28.97
N SER A 38 -17.25 33.02 -29.99
CA SER A 38 -16.83 32.88 -31.38
C SER A 38 -15.34 32.55 -31.49
N ALA A 39 -15.05 31.51 -32.28
CA ALA A 39 -13.71 31.14 -32.68
C ALA A 39 -13.03 32.32 -33.43
N PRO A 40 -11.83 32.75 -33.03
CA PRO A 40 -10.98 33.51 -33.93
C PRO A 40 -10.40 32.52 -34.93
N THR A 41 -10.81 32.65 -36.19
CA THR A 41 -10.06 32.16 -37.36
C THR A 41 -8.70 32.83 -37.36
N GLY A 42 -7.72 32.12 -36.83
CA GLY A 42 -6.30 32.37 -37.05
C GLY A 42 -5.63 31.02 -36.88
N THR A 43 -4.97 30.52 -37.92
CA THR A 43 -3.93 29.50 -37.77
C THR A 43 -2.69 30.19 -37.19
N PRO A 44 -2.24 29.87 -35.96
CA PRO A 44 -0.87 30.10 -35.58
C PRO A 44 -0.14 28.77 -35.73
N THR A 45 0.72 28.69 -36.74
CA THR A 45 1.87 27.80 -36.72
C THR A 45 2.69 28.12 -35.46
N ASN A 46 2.40 27.46 -34.34
CA ASN A 46 3.17 27.61 -33.12
C ASN A 46 3.99 26.35 -32.90
N ALA A 47 5.30 26.48 -33.10
CA ALA A 47 6.26 25.55 -32.53
C ALA A 47 5.94 25.34 -31.03
N PRO A 48 6.09 24.12 -30.48
CA PRO A 48 5.79 23.88 -29.07
C PRO A 48 6.58 24.88 -28.21
N ASN A 49 5.90 25.54 -27.28
CA ASN A 49 6.52 26.50 -26.37
C ASN A 49 7.62 25.78 -25.54
N ALA A 50 8.56 26.54 -24.97
CA ALA A 50 9.72 25.95 -24.29
C ALA A 50 9.30 24.98 -23.16
N ASP A 51 8.18 25.26 -22.50
CA ASP A 51 7.61 24.43 -21.43
C ASP A 51 7.07 23.11 -21.96
N GLN A 52 6.34 23.10 -23.07
CA GLN A 52 5.80 21.88 -23.67
C GLN A 52 6.92 20.94 -24.13
N LYS A 53 8.01 21.48 -24.70
CA LYS A 53 9.21 20.70 -25.03
C LYS A 53 9.86 20.11 -23.77
N ARG A 54 9.90 20.87 -22.69
CA ARG A 54 10.43 20.42 -21.40
C ARG A 54 9.56 19.32 -20.79
N TYR A 55 8.24 19.45 -20.84
CA TYR A 55 7.30 18.46 -20.34
C TYR A 55 7.41 17.17 -21.13
N ALA A 56 7.44 17.26 -22.47
CA ALA A 56 7.67 16.12 -23.34
C ALA A 56 8.98 15.39 -23.01
N LYS A 57 10.07 16.14 -22.76
CA LYS A 57 11.35 15.56 -22.32
C LYS A 57 11.21 14.77 -21.02
N HIS A 58 10.62 15.37 -19.99
CA HIS A 58 10.46 14.71 -18.68
C HIS A 58 9.55 13.48 -18.76
N VAL A 59 8.43 13.56 -19.49
CA VAL A 59 7.53 12.42 -19.71
C VAL A 59 8.26 11.29 -20.42
N ASN A 60 9.00 11.58 -21.49
CA ASN A 60 9.76 10.56 -22.22
C ASN A 60 10.84 9.90 -21.36
N GLU A 61 11.56 10.68 -20.56
CA GLU A 61 12.54 10.15 -19.61
C GLU A 61 11.90 9.25 -18.56
N PHE A 62 10.78 9.68 -17.96
CA PHE A 62 10.03 8.85 -17.02
C PHE A 62 9.62 7.54 -17.69
N TYR A 63 9.06 7.59 -18.90
CA TYR A 63 8.64 6.38 -19.60
C TYR A 63 9.79 5.41 -19.89
N ARG A 64 11.00 5.90 -20.20
CA ARG A 64 12.20 5.04 -20.37
C ARG A 64 12.66 4.41 -19.06
N LEU A 65 12.71 5.21 -17.99
CA LEU A 65 13.09 4.72 -16.67
C LEU A 65 12.17 3.63 -16.15
N TYR A 66 10.92 3.55 -16.62
CA TYR A 66 9.94 2.56 -16.20
C TYR A 66 9.60 1.52 -17.28
N GLY A 67 10.35 1.48 -18.39
CA GLY A 67 10.18 0.48 -19.45
C GLY A 67 8.85 0.60 -20.21
N TRP A 68 8.18 1.76 -20.14
CA TRP A 68 6.88 2.01 -20.79
C TRP A 68 7.00 2.49 -22.24
N LEU A 69 8.22 2.62 -22.75
CA LEU A 69 8.50 3.14 -24.07
C LEU A 69 9.47 2.23 -24.81
N LYS A 70 9.17 1.92 -26.06
CA LYS A 70 10.05 1.12 -26.92
C LYS A 70 11.40 1.82 -27.08
N PRO A 71 12.52 1.10 -27.09
CA PRO A 71 13.84 1.70 -27.33
C PRO A 71 13.83 2.49 -28.65
N GLY A 72 14.41 3.68 -28.64
CA GLY A 72 14.46 4.56 -29.81
C GLY A 72 13.16 5.28 -30.16
N THR A 73 12.09 5.13 -29.38
CA THR A 73 10.81 5.83 -29.61
C THR A 73 10.60 6.99 -28.64
N SER A 74 9.58 7.81 -28.92
CA SER A 74 9.10 8.87 -28.05
C SER A 74 7.57 8.89 -27.99
N VAL A 75 7.02 9.33 -26.86
CA VAL A 75 5.60 9.66 -26.73
C VAL A 75 5.28 10.80 -27.71
N PRO A 76 4.32 10.61 -28.64
CA PRO A 76 3.88 11.68 -29.54
C PRO A 76 3.27 12.86 -28.78
N ASP A 77 3.43 14.08 -29.29
CA ASP A 77 2.87 15.29 -28.66
C ASP A 77 1.35 15.20 -28.48
N SER A 78 0.64 14.53 -29.40
CA SER A 78 -0.81 14.27 -29.31
C SER A 78 -1.20 13.42 -28.10
N ASP A 79 -0.28 12.56 -27.65
CA ASP A 79 -0.55 11.56 -26.61
C ASP A 79 0.00 12.01 -25.25
N LEU A 80 0.69 13.17 -25.21
CA LEU A 80 1.31 13.71 -24.00
C LEU A 80 0.32 13.87 -22.83
N PRO A 81 -0.93 14.38 -23.01
CA PRO A 81 -1.88 14.48 -21.91
C PRO A 81 -2.26 13.12 -21.31
N GLU A 82 -2.44 12.10 -22.15
CA GLU A 82 -2.71 10.74 -21.68
C GLU A 82 -1.49 10.15 -20.98
N ALA A 83 -0.31 10.44 -21.51
CA ALA A 83 0.92 9.98 -20.91
C ALA A 83 1.17 10.59 -19.52
N ILE A 84 0.82 11.87 -19.35
CA ILE A 84 0.82 12.57 -18.07
C ILE A 84 -0.20 11.94 -17.12
N ARG A 85 -1.43 11.66 -17.57
CA ARG A 85 -2.45 10.99 -16.75
C ARG A 85 -1.95 9.65 -16.22
N LYS A 86 -1.25 8.85 -17.04
CA LYS A 86 -0.63 7.59 -16.60
C LYS A 86 0.42 7.80 -15.50
N ILE A 87 1.28 8.81 -15.62
CA ILE A 87 2.28 9.13 -14.59
C ILE A 87 1.59 9.59 -13.31
N GLN A 88 0.66 10.54 -13.39
CA GLN A 88 -0.10 11.04 -12.24
C GLN A 88 -0.82 9.90 -11.52
N ALA A 89 -1.45 9.00 -12.28
CA ALA A 89 -2.08 7.81 -11.73
C ALA A 89 -1.09 6.86 -11.05
N LYS A 90 0.20 6.83 -11.41
CA LYS A 90 1.20 6.02 -10.71
C LYS A 90 1.77 6.72 -9.48
N LEU A 91 2.03 8.02 -9.57
CA LEU A 91 2.49 8.88 -8.47
C LEU A 91 1.40 9.21 -7.44
N LYS A 92 0.15 8.78 -7.68
CA LYS A 92 -1.02 9.06 -6.83
C LYS A 92 -1.33 10.57 -6.72
N GLU A 93 -1.09 11.29 -7.80
CA GLU A 93 -1.46 12.68 -8.00
C GLU A 93 -2.88 12.83 -8.59
N PRO A 94 -3.51 14.01 -8.49
CA PRO A 94 -4.71 14.33 -9.27
C PRO A 94 -4.49 14.08 -10.77
N VAL A 95 -5.37 13.29 -11.39
CA VAL A 95 -5.25 12.85 -12.79
C VAL A 95 -5.85 13.90 -13.72
N THR A 96 -5.14 15.00 -13.93
CA THR A 96 -5.59 16.13 -14.76
C THR A 96 -5.18 15.98 -16.23
N GLY A 97 -4.08 15.26 -16.50
CA GLY A 97 -3.41 15.27 -17.81
C GLY A 97 -2.59 16.52 -18.09
N GLU A 98 -2.48 17.42 -17.10
CA GLU A 98 -1.65 18.61 -17.14
C GLU A 98 -0.40 18.42 -16.28
N PHE A 99 0.75 18.88 -16.76
CA PHE A 99 2.01 18.70 -16.05
C PHE A 99 2.06 19.62 -14.81
N SER A 100 2.04 19.03 -13.61
CA SER A 100 1.94 19.81 -12.37
C SER A 100 3.29 20.34 -11.88
N ASP A 101 3.26 21.37 -11.03
CA ASP A 101 4.47 21.90 -10.37
C ASP A 101 5.17 20.85 -9.51
N LYS A 102 4.42 19.94 -8.90
CA LYS A 102 4.99 18.82 -8.14
C LYS A 102 5.74 17.84 -9.05
N MET A 103 5.16 17.49 -10.20
CA MET A 103 5.86 16.70 -11.21
C MET A 103 7.11 17.43 -11.71
N MET A 104 7.04 18.76 -11.86
CA MET A 104 8.18 19.58 -12.26
C MET A 104 9.31 19.51 -11.24
N ALA A 105 9.01 19.78 -9.97
CA ALA A 105 10.00 19.72 -8.91
C ALA A 105 10.68 18.34 -8.86
N MET A 106 9.88 17.27 -8.87
CA MET A 106 10.37 15.89 -8.82
C MET A 106 11.23 15.53 -10.04
N MET A 107 10.74 15.78 -11.27
CA MET A 107 11.42 15.32 -12.49
C MET A 107 12.65 16.16 -12.88
N ASN A 108 12.83 17.32 -12.25
CA ASN A 108 14.06 18.11 -12.33
C ASN A 108 15.13 17.66 -11.34
N GLY A 109 14.75 16.93 -10.29
CA GLY A 109 15.67 16.50 -9.25
C GLY A 109 16.68 15.44 -9.71
N PRO A 110 17.63 15.10 -8.83
CA PRO A 110 18.53 13.97 -9.02
C PRO A 110 17.76 12.66 -9.10
N ARG A 111 18.27 11.70 -9.87
CA ARG A 111 17.63 10.42 -10.13
C ARG A 111 18.60 9.32 -10.51
N CYS A 112 18.15 8.08 -10.39
CA CYS A 112 18.80 6.94 -11.04
C CYS A 112 18.78 7.11 -12.57
N GLY A 113 19.86 6.66 -13.22
CA GLY A 113 19.99 6.63 -14.67
C GLY A 113 19.80 5.26 -15.30
N THR A 114 19.47 4.23 -14.52
CA THR A 114 19.21 2.87 -15.01
C THR A 114 17.91 2.85 -15.82
N GLU A 115 18.02 2.70 -17.14
CA GLU A 115 16.85 2.51 -18.01
C GLU A 115 16.39 1.05 -17.99
N GLN A 116 15.08 0.84 -17.97
CA GLN A 116 14.50 -0.51 -17.94
C GLN A 116 14.27 -1.02 -19.36
N GLN A 117 14.44 -2.32 -19.56
CA GLN A 117 14.08 -2.94 -20.83
C GLN A 117 12.58 -2.79 -21.08
N TYR A 118 12.22 -2.51 -22.34
CA TYR A 118 10.82 -2.39 -22.73
C TYR A 118 10.11 -3.74 -22.69
N VAL A 119 9.02 -3.83 -21.92
CA VAL A 119 8.17 -5.02 -21.86
C VAL A 119 7.11 -4.92 -22.97
N GLY A 120 7.32 -5.62 -24.09
CA GLY A 120 6.52 -5.52 -25.31
C GLY A 120 5.34 -6.49 -25.45
N THR A 121 4.92 -7.18 -24.39
CA THR A 121 3.75 -8.08 -24.42
C THR A 121 2.49 -7.33 -23.99
N LYS A 122 1.31 -7.90 -24.27
CA LYS A 122 -0.04 -7.38 -24.02
C LYS A 122 -0.34 -7.13 -22.52
N ALA A 123 0.42 -6.27 -21.85
CA ALA A 123 0.20 -5.77 -20.49
C ALA A 123 -0.72 -4.52 -20.50
N GLY A 124 -1.74 -4.55 -21.38
CA GLY A 124 -2.73 -3.49 -21.51
C GLY A 124 -3.89 -3.64 -20.53
N GLU A 125 -4.13 -4.83 -20.00
CA GLU A 125 -5.23 -5.11 -19.07
C GLU A 125 -4.80 -6.22 -18.09
N GLY A 126 -4.17 -5.83 -16.99
CA GLY A 126 -3.81 -6.72 -15.88
C GLY A 126 -2.50 -7.49 -16.05
N GLN A 127 -1.90 -7.81 -14.91
CA GLN A 127 -0.71 -8.65 -14.67
C GLN A 127 0.63 -7.88 -14.52
N GLU A 128 1.08 -7.89 -13.25
CA GLU A 128 2.44 -7.66 -12.71
C GLU A 128 2.85 -6.21 -12.36
N ARG A 129 2.87 -5.89 -11.03
CA ARG A 129 3.34 -4.60 -10.48
C ARG A 129 4.85 -4.50 -10.41
N TYR A 130 5.51 -5.57 -10.04
CA TYR A 130 6.96 -5.58 -9.97
C TYR A 130 7.43 -5.81 -11.39
N VAL A 131 7.91 -4.77 -12.03
CA VAL A 131 8.79 -4.98 -13.17
C VAL A 131 10.00 -5.66 -12.53
N LEU A 132 10.13 -6.97 -12.71
CA LEU A 132 11.43 -7.59 -12.54
C LEU A 132 12.27 -7.09 -13.70
N TRP A 133 13.55 -6.77 -13.46
CA TRP A 133 14.43 -6.43 -14.59
C TRP A 133 14.53 -7.62 -15.57
N GLY A 134 14.16 -8.82 -15.12
CA GLY A 134 14.04 -10.06 -15.86
C GLY A 134 14.98 -11.13 -15.27
N PRO A 135 16.30 -10.86 -15.23
CA PRO A 135 17.28 -11.82 -14.74
C PRO A 135 17.51 -11.73 -13.23
N LYS A 136 18.02 -12.83 -12.66
CA LYS A 136 18.42 -12.93 -11.25
C LYS A 136 19.75 -13.66 -11.07
N TRP A 137 20.29 -13.65 -9.86
CA TRP A 137 21.43 -14.52 -9.54
C TRP A 137 21.00 -15.98 -9.43
N ALA A 138 21.73 -16.88 -10.08
CA ALA A 138 21.52 -18.34 -9.97
C ALA A 138 21.96 -18.91 -8.61
N LYS A 139 22.78 -18.16 -7.87
CA LYS A 139 23.34 -18.50 -6.56
C LYS A 139 22.95 -17.44 -5.52
N THR A 140 22.89 -17.82 -4.26
CA THR A 140 22.55 -16.90 -3.15
C THR A 140 23.76 -16.31 -2.44
N THR A 141 24.95 -16.92 -2.59
CA THR A 141 26.21 -16.34 -2.13
C THR A 141 26.84 -15.51 -3.24
N LEU A 142 26.93 -14.20 -3.02
CA LEU A 142 27.42 -13.22 -3.98
C LEU A 142 28.64 -12.49 -3.43
N THR A 143 29.48 -12.01 -4.34
CA THR A 143 30.68 -11.25 -4.02
C THR A 143 30.66 -9.88 -4.66
N TRP A 144 31.15 -8.86 -3.95
CA TRP A 144 31.25 -7.49 -4.47
C TRP A 144 32.64 -6.88 -4.26
N ARG A 145 33.01 -5.88 -5.06
CA ARG A 145 34.23 -5.10 -4.89
C ARG A 145 34.07 -3.68 -5.41
N ILE A 146 34.74 -2.72 -4.78
CA ILE A 146 34.96 -1.38 -5.34
C ILE A 146 36.24 -1.41 -6.19
N ASP A 147 36.10 -1.21 -7.51
CA ASP A 147 37.21 -1.18 -8.46
C ASP A 147 37.81 0.23 -8.62
N ARG A 148 37.02 1.27 -8.33
CA ARG A 148 37.41 2.68 -8.39
C ARG A 148 36.74 3.40 -7.23
N TYR A 149 37.52 4.03 -6.36
CA TYR A 149 37.04 4.83 -5.23
C TYR A 149 36.92 6.30 -5.64
N THR A 150 36.01 7.04 -5.01
CA THR A 150 35.99 8.51 -5.08
C THR A 150 37.04 9.12 -4.15
N ASN A 151 37.45 10.36 -4.41
CA ASN A 151 38.32 11.13 -3.52
C ASN A 151 37.54 11.96 -2.48
N ASP A 152 36.21 11.99 -2.56
CA ASP A 152 35.35 12.79 -1.67
C ASP A 152 35.40 12.31 -0.21
N LEU A 153 35.66 11.02 0.01
CA LEU A 153 35.62 10.36 1.32
C LEU A 153 36.71 9.28 1.42
N SER A 154 37.06 8.86 2.65
CA SER A 154 37.99 7.75 2.85
C SER A 154 37.47 6.43 2.25
N GLN A 155 38.38 5.56 1.82
CA GLN A 155 38.02 4.23 1.30
C GLN A 155 37.25 3.40 2.35
N GLU A 156 37.59 3.54 3.63
CA GLU A 156 36.89 2.89 4.74
C GLU A 156 35.43 3.35 4.85
N ARG A 157 35.16 4.65 4.71
CA ARG A 157 33.79 5.17 4.71
C ARG A 157 33.00 4.63 3.51
N GLN A 158 33.63 4.60 2.33
CA GLN A 158 33.00 4.02 1.13
C GLN A 158 32.67 2.53 1.33
N LEU A 159 33.61 1.74 1.85
CA LEU A 159 33.40 0.31 2.13
C LEU A 159 32.30 0.07 3.16
N SER A 160 32.28 0.84 4.26
CA SER A 160 31.29 0.67 5.33
C SER A 160 29.88 1.06 4.89
N THR A 161 29.71 2.15 4.13
CA THR A 161 28.41 2.55 3.56
C THR A 161 27.87 1.48 2.61
N ILE A 162 28.70 0.99 1.69
CA ILE A 162 28.31 -0.06 0.73
C ILE A 162 28.00 -1.38 1.43
N SER A 163 28.80 -1.78 2.43
CA SER A 163 28.52 -2.98 3.24
C SER A 163 27.19 -2.87 3.97
N THR A 164 26.89 -1.70 4.53
CA THR A 164 25.62 -1.43 5.21
C THR A 164 24.46 -1.51 4.23
N ALA A 165 24.61 -0.98 3.02
CA ALA A 165 23.58 -1.05 1.98
C ALA A 165 23.30 -2.50 1.54
N PHE A 166 24.32 -3.34 1.36
CA PHE A 166 24.12 -4.79 1.13
C PHE A 166 23.43 -5.48 2.31
N ALA A 167 23.79 -5.12 3.54
CA ALA A 167 23.17 -5.71 4.73
C ALA A 167 21.66 -5.45 4.80
N GLN A 168 21.18 -4.29 4.33
CA GLN A 168 19.74 -4.02 4.27
C GLN A 168 19.01 -5.03 3.39
N TRP A 169 19.56 -5.40 2.22
CA TRP A 169 18.96 -6.42 1.36
C TRP A 169 19.11 -7.85 1.89
N MET A 170 20.24 -8.19 2.52
CA MET A 170 20.45 -9.49 3.18
C MET A 170 19.55 -9.72 4.41
N ASN A 171 18.95 -8.65 4.95
CA ASN A 171 17.96 -8.79 6.01
C ASN A 171 16.64 -9.34 5.48
N SER A 172 16.23 -8.94 4.27
CA SER A 172 14.95 -9.36 3.68
C SER A 172 15.02 -10.57 2.75
N ALA A 173 16.15 -10.82 2.10
CA ALA A 173 16.31 -11.98 1.20
C ALA A 173 17.29 -13.03 1.77
N PRO A 174 17.16 -14.33 1.40
CA PRO A 174 18.09 -15.39 1.78
C PRO A 174 19.41 -15.32 0.98
N LEU A 175 20.03 -14.14 0.95
CA LEU A 175 21.27 -13.84 0.25
C LEU A 175 22.42 -13.70 1.24
N ASN A 176 23.62 -14.11 0.81
CA ASN A 176 24.87 -13.93 1.54
C ASN A 176 25.85 -13.16 0.65
N ILE A 177 25.95 -11.86 0.85
CA ILE A 177 26.69 -10.94 0.00
C ILE A 177 27.91 -10.43 0.75
N VAL A 178 29.11 -10.80 0.28
CA VAL A 178 30.37 -10.53 0.97
C VAL A 178 31.36 -9.82 0.05
N GLN A 179 32.31 -9.10 0.64
CA GLN A 179 33.38 -8.49 -0.16
C GLN A 179 34.27 -9.58 -0.77
N ALA A 180 34.62 -9.44 -2.04
CA ALA A 180 35.49 -10.38 -2.74
C ALA A 180 36.92 -10.31 -2.19
N ALA A 181 37.57 -11.47 -2.06
CA ALA A 181 39.00 -11.52 -1.82
C ALA A 181 39.77 -10.87 -2.97
N SER A 182 40.93 -10.26 -2.68
CA SER A 182 41.68 -9.44 -3.65
C SER A 182 42.06 -10.17 -4.94
N ASN A 183 42.19 -11.50 -4.90
CA ASN A 183 42.58 -12.36 -6.03
C ASN A 183 41.38 -12.99 -6.78
N VAL A 184 40.14 -12.70 -6.38
CA VAL A 184 38.92 -13.27 -6.97
C VAL A 184 38.18 -12.20 -7.77
N LYS A 185 37.54 -12.59 -8.88
CA LYS A 185 36.61 -11.72 -9.60
C LYS A 185 35.31 -11.63 -8.81
N ALA A 186 34.87 -10.41 -8.51
CA ALA A 186 33.59 -10.18 -7.86
C ALA A 186 32.43 -10.46 -8.82
N ASP A 187 31.27 -10.81 -8.28
CA ASP A 187 30.03 -10.92 -9.03
C ASP A 187 29.50 -9.52 -9.42
N ILE A 188 29.57 -8.58 -8.47
CA ILE A 188 29.12 -7.19 -8.61
C ILE A 188 30.32 -6.24 -8.46
N ASN A 189 30.57 -5.40 -9.46
CA ASN A 189 31.62 -4.39 -9.41
C ASN A 189 31.02 -3.01 -9.12
N ILE A 190 31.68 -2.25 -8.24
CA ILE A 190 31.27 -0.90 -7.85
C ILE A 190 32.37 0.07 -8.27
N ARG A 191 31.98 1.22 -8.81
CA ARG A 191 32.94 2.22 -9.28
C ARG A 191 32.37 3.63 -9.19
N PHE A 192 33.24 4.57 -8.87
CA PHE A 192 32.98 6.01 -9.01
C PHE A 192 33.61 6.48 -10.32
N LEU A 193 32.78 7.00 -11.23
CA LEU A 193 33.21 7.56 -12.52
C LEU A 193 32.32 8.76 -12.89
N PRO A 194 32.86 9.79 -13.58
CA PRO A 194 32.04 10.89 -14.08
C PRO A 194 30.95 10.40 -15.04
N ILE A 195 29.71 10.84 -14.83
CA ILE A 195 28.58 10.61 -15.74
C ILE A 195 28.19 11.93 -16.39
N ASN A 196 28.05 11.92 -17.72
CA ASN A 196 27.66 13.09 -18.52
C ASN A 196 26.15 13.38 -18.41
N SER A 197 25.70 13.73 -17.21
CA SER A 197 24.32 14.10 -16.89
C SER A 197 24.32 14.92 -15.61
N ASN A 198 23.56 16.01 -15.57
CA ASN A 198 23.42 16.86 -14.39
C ASN A 198 22.34 16.40 -13.41
N ARG A 199 21.70 15.25 -13.66
CA ARG A 199 20.64 14.68 -12.81
C ARG A 199 20.89 13.22 -12.44
N THR A 200 21.84 12.55 -13.10
CA THR A 200 22.05 11.12 -12.88
C THR A 200 23.03 10.93 -11.74
N VAL A 201 22.57 10.42 -10.60
CA VAL A 201 23.44 10.17 -9.44
C VAL A 201 24.18 8.84 -9.53
N ALA A 202 23.57 7.84 -10.15
CA ALA A 202 24.18 6.54 -10.41
C ALA A 202 23.48 5.79 -11.55
N ILE A 203 24.14 4.75 -12.06
CA ILE A 203 23.61 3.82 -13.06
C ILE A 203 24.08 2.40 -12.71
N THR A 204 23.15 1.45 -12.75
CA THR A 204 23.44 0.02 -12.72
C THR A 204 23.36 -0.55 -14.14
N THR A 205 24.46 -1.20 -14.55
CA THR A 205 24.55 -1.89 -15.84
C THR A 205 24.60 -3.39 -15.60
N ILE A 206 23.77 -4.12 -16.32
CA ILE A 206 23.57 -5.55 -16.14
C ILE A 206 23.75 -6.25 -17.48
N ASP A 207 24.47 -7.36 -17.43
CA ASP A 207 24.63 -8.31 -18.52
C ASP A 207 24.05 -9.66 -18.06
N SER A 208 23.29 -10.31 -18.94
CA SER A 208 22.54 -11.53 -18.62
C SER A 208 22.25 -12.34 -19.88
N ASP A 209 21.98 -13.63 -19.69
CA ASP A 209 21.49 -14.53 -20.76
C ASP A 209 19.97 -14.44 -21.00
N GLY A 210 19.30 -13.48 -20.34
CA GLY A 210 17.84 -13.32 -20.34
C GLY A 210 17.13 -13.94 -19.13
N VAL A 211 17.81 -14.80 -18.36
CA VAL A 211 17.26 -15.42 -17.13
C VAL A 211 18.18 -15.21 -15.94
N TYR A 212 19.49 -15.30 -16.14
CA TYR A 212 20.49 -15.16 -15.09
C TYR A 212 21.51 -14.08 -15.40
N PHE A 213 21.95 -13.39 -14.35
CA PHE A 213 23.05 -12.45 -14.42
C PHE A 213 24.37 -13.14 -14.74
N THR A 214 25.19 -12.48 -15.55
CA THR A 214 26.56 -12.92 -15.86
C THR A 214 27.52 -12.43 -14.76
N PRO A 215 28.15 -13.32 -13.96
CA PRO A 215 29.09 -12.92 -12.92
C PRO A 215 30.22 -12.02 -13.42
N GLY A 216 30.52 -10.95 -12.67
CA GLY A 216 31.57 -9.99 -12.98
C GLY A 216 31.24 -9.04 -14.14
N LYS A 217 30.00 -9.07 -14.64
CA LYS A 217 29.49 -8.13 -15.65
C LYS A 217 28.41 -7.19 -15.12
N ILE A 218 28.08 -7.29 -13.84
CA ILE A 218 27.18 -6.36 -13.17
C ILE A 218 28.00 -5.21 -12.61
N ASN A 219 27.68 -3.97 -12.99
CA ASN A 219 28.41 -2.80 -12.51
C ASN A 219 27.46 -1.74 -11.98
N ILE A 220 27.67 -1.33 -10.74
CA ILE A 220 27.08 -0.13 -10.13
C ILE A 220 28.07 1.01 -10.32
N THR A 221 27.66 2.06 -11.02
CA THR A 221 28.49 3.24 -11.31
C THR A 221 27.88 4.46 -10.63
N PHE A 222 28.53 4.93 -9.57
CA PHE A 222 28.21 6.20 -8.91
C PHE A 222 28.82 7.36 -9.70
N ASN A 223 28.05 8.43 -9.89
CA ASN A 223 28.50 9.63 -10.60
C ASN A 223 29.52 10.40 -9.76
N ASP A 224 30.78 10.38 -10.15
CA ASP A 224 31.88 11.07 -9.44
C ASP A 224 31.89 12.60 -9.67
N ASN A 225 30.88 13.13 -10.37
CA ASN A 225 30.61 14.58 -10.41
C ASN A 225 29.71 15.03 -9.23
N GLU A 226 29.04 14.11 -8.54
CA GLU A 226 28.30 14.38 -7.32
C GLU A 226 29.25 14.48 -6.12
N GLN A 227 28.80 15.08 -5.02
CA GLN A 227 29.55 15.14 -3.77
C GLN A 227 29.08 14.04 -2.82
N TRP A 228 29.87 12.98 -2.64
CA TRP A 228 29.47 11.81 -1.86
C TRP A 228 29.64 11.97 -0.34
N THR A 229 30.03 13.16 0.13
CA THR A 229 30.13 13.48 1.57
C THR A 229 28.77 13.58 2.27
N ASP A 230 27.67 13.71 1.52
CA ASP A 230 26.30 13.59 2.04
C ASP A 230 25.95 12.11 2.26
N ASP A 231 25.94 11.70 3.53
CA ASP A 231 25.62 10.34 3.96
C ASP A 231 24.21 9.90 3.52
N ILE A 232 23.23 10.81 3.46
CA ILE A 232 21.85 10.47 3.06
C ILE A 232 21.83 10.15 1.57
N LEU A 233 22.43 11.00 0.74
CA LEU A 233 22.52 10.78 -0.70
C LEU A 233 23.27 9.48 -1.01
N PHE A 234 24.43 9.27 -0.39
CA PHE A 234 25.26 8.10 -0.68
C PHE A 234 24.60 6.80 -0.23
N SER A 235 24.08 6.75 1.00
CA SER A 235 23.42 5.56 1.53
C SER A 235 22.17 5.20 0.73
N THR A 236 21.30 6.18 0.46
CA THR A 236 20.06 5.98 -0.30
C THR A 236 20.35 5.50 -1.72
N THR A 237 21.30 6.14 -2.41
CA THR A 237 21.71 5.74 -3.77
C THR A 237 22.31 4.34 -3.77
N ALA A 238 23.15 4.01 -2.78
CA ALA A 238 23.76 2.69 -2.69
C ALA A 238 22.71 1.57 -2.50
N VAL A 239 21.74 1.76 -1.61
CA VAL A 239 20.67 0.77 -1.41
C VAL A 239 19.86 0.60 -2.69
N HIS A 240 19.51 1.68 -3.38
CA HIS A 240 18.77 1.68 -4.64
C HIS A 240 19.50 0.89 -5.74
N GLU A 241 20.75 1.24 -6.03
CA GLU A 241 21.51 0.60 -7.11
C GLU A 241 21.83 -0.87 -6.81
N ILE A 242 22.03 -1.23 -5.54
CA ILE A 242 22.15 -2.64 -5.14
C ILE A 242 20.85 -3.39 -5.43
N GLY A 243 19.67 -2.78 -5.24
CA GLY A 243 18.39 -3.39 -5.62
C GLY A 243 18.36 -3.78 -7.10
N HIS A 244 18.84 -2.90 -7.99
CA HIS A 244 19.02 -3.23 -9.41
C HIS A 244 20.01 -4.39 -9.63
N ALA A 245 21.16 -4.37 -8.95
CA ALA A 245 22.15 -5.45 -9.04
C ALA A 245 21.63 -6.79 -8.48
N LEU A 246 20.49 -6.79 -7.79
CA LEU A 246 19.77 -7.97 -7.33
C LEU A 246 18.56 -8.34 -8.20
N GLY A 247 18.21 -7.55 -9.22
CA GLY A 247 17.13 -7.85 -10.18
C GLY A 247 15.84 -7.07 -9.97
N LEU A 248 15.83 -6.11 -9.04
CA LEU A 248 14.72 -5.19 -8.89
C LEU A 248 14.74 -4.13 -9.99
N SER A 249 13.55 -3.68 -10.35
CA SER A 249 13.36 -2.52 -11.21
C SER A 249 12.79 -1.36 -10.41
N HIS A 250 12.60 -0.21 -11.04
CA HIS A 250 12.06 0.96 -10.33
C HIS A 250 10.63 0.71 -9.85
N SER A 251 10.38 1.04 -8.58
CA SER A 251 9.04 1.14 -8.03
C SER A 251 8.37 2.42 -8.51
N THR A 252 7.06 2.40 -8.73
CA THR A 252 6.27 3.61 -9.00
C THR A 252 5.81 4.34 -7.73
N ILE A 253 6.13 3.80 -6.55
CA ILE A 253 5.72 4.36 -5.26
C ILE A 253 6.80 5.36 -4.80
N PRO A 254 6.48 6.66 -4.66
CA PRO A 254 7.50 7.68 -4.34
C PRO A 254 8.28 7.44 -3.05
N SER A 255 7.71 6.75 -2.06
CA SER A 255 8.35 6.40 -0.78
C SER A 255 9.12 5.08 -0.80
N ALA A 256 9.21 4.39 -1.94
CA ALA A 256 9.99 3.16 -2.09
C ALA A 256 11.45 3.47 -2.36
N ILE A 257 12.38 2.65 -1.83
CA ILE A 257 13.80 2.88 -2.08
C ILE A 257 14.14 2.70 -3.55
N MET A 258 13.39 1.84 -4.27
CA MET A 258 13.51 1.66 -5.71
C MET A 258 12.79 2.73 -6.54
N PHE A 259 12.25 3.81 -5.95
CA PHE A 259 11.72 4.93 -6.73
C PHE A 259 12.86 5.65 -7.48
N ALA A 260 12.66 5.94 -8.77
CA ALA A 260 13.75 6.42 -9.63
C ALA A 260 14.30 7.82 -9.27
N TYR A 261 13.51 8.67 -8.59
CA TYR A 261 13.86 10.06 -8.31
C TYR A 261 14.18 10.25 -6.82
N TYR A 262 15.25 10.98 -6.53
CA TYR A 262 15.67 11.28 -5.16
C TYR A 262 14.94 12.52 -4.64
N ASP A 263 14.34 12.41 -3.45
CA ASP A 263 13.58 13.48 -2.80
C ASP A 263 14.32 14.14 -1.62
N GLY A 264 15.57 13.73 -1.35
CA GLY A 264 16.35 14.27 -0.23
C GLY A 264 16.13 13.55 1.10
N LEU A 265 15.32 12.50 1.15
CA LEU A 265 14.98 11.78 2.37
C LEU A 265 15.60 10.38 2.38
N MET A 266 15.91 9.89 3.58
CA MET A 266 16.27 8.50 3.79
C MET A 266 15.00 7.67 3.94
N HIS A 267 14.68 6.85 2.94
CA HIS A 267 13.57 5.90 3.02
C HIS A 267 14.06 4.54 3.52
N PRO A 268 13.36 3.90 4.48
CA PRO A 268 13.59 2.48 4.76
C PRO A 268 13.18 1.64 3.54
N ILE A 269 13.68 0.40 3.43
CA ILE A 269 13.19 -0.55 2.41
C ILE A 269 11.68 -0.68 2.55
N HIS A 270 10.96 -0.26 1.51
CA HIS A 270 9.52 -0.21 1.49
C HIS A 270 8.94 -1.62 1.30
N PRO A 271 7.70 -1.89 1.76
CA PRO A 271 7.05 -3.16 1.51
C PRO A 271 7.06 -3.57 0.02
N ASP A 272 6.89 -2.63 -0.90
CA ASP A 272 6.98 -2.88 -2.35
C ASP A 272 8.36 -3.42 -2.76
N ASP A 273 9.44 -2.87 -2.19
CA ASP A 273 10.82 -3.34 -2.44
C ASP A 273 11.04 -4.76 -1.88
N LYS A 274 10.53 -5.03 -0.66
CA LYS A 274 10.60 -6.35 -0.02
C LYS A 274 9.85 -7.41 -0.85
N MET A 275 8.67 -7.07 -1.34
CA MET A 275 7.87 -7.96 -2.18
C MET A 275 8.58 -8.26 -3.50
N GLY A 276 9.17 -7.23 -4.13
CA GLY A 276 10.02 -7.40 -5.29
C GLY A 276 11.14 -8.39 -5.02
N ILE A 277 11.89 -8.24 -3.94
CA ILE A 277 13.07 -9.10 -3.69
C ILE A 277 12.67 -10.53 -3.29
N HIS A 278 11.57 -10.72 -2.55
CA HIS A 278 11.04 -12.04 -2.22
C HIS A 278 10.55 -12.78 -3.46
N SER A 279 9.97 -12.08 -4.44
CA SER A 279 9.54 -12.72 -5.70
C SER A 279 10.72 -13.29 -6.49
N ILE A 280 11.93 -12.75 -6.30
CA ILE A 280 13.16 -13.19 -6.99
C ILE A 280 13.84 -14.35 -6.24
N TYR A 281 14.06 -14.17 -4.93
CA TYR A 281 14.93 -15.04 -4.11
C TYR A 281 14.19 -15.86 -3.05
N GLY A 282 12.88 -15.65 -2.90
CA GLY A 282 12.12 -16.19 -1.79
C GLY A 282 12.45 -15.50 -0.46
N TRP A 283 11.99 -16.12 0.61
CA TRP A 283 12.06 -15.57 1.96
C TRP A 283 13.25 -16.11 2.75
N LYS A 284 13.72 -15.32 3.70
CA LYS A 284 14.62 -15.80 4.75
C LYS A 284 13.85 -16.72 5.71
N THR A 285 14.43 -17.87 6.05
CA THR A 285 13.84 -18.84 6.99
C THR A 285 14.50 -18.76 8.37
N PRO A 286 13.74 -18.75 9.48
CA PRO A 286 12.28 -18.87 9.55
C PRO A 286 11.55 -17.55 9.24
N LYS A 287 10.43 -17.63 8.50
CA LYS A 287 9.56 -16.48 8.17
C LYS A 287 8.85 -15.89 9.39
N TRP A 288 8.67 -16.69 10.44
CA TRP A 288 7.95 -16.31 11.66
C TRP A 288 8.73 -16.72 12.90
N LYS A 289 8.78 -15.83 13.88
CA LYS A 289 9.36 -16.05 15.21
C LYS A 289 8.24 -16.05 16.25
N LEU A 290 8.17 -17.10 17.06
CA LEU A 290 7.28 -17.15 18.22
C LEU A 290 7.75 -16.08 19.24
N ILE A 291 6.86 -15.16 19.62
CA ILE A 291 7.16 -14.09 20.56
C ILE A 291 6.27 -14.14 21.81
N ASP A 292 5.15 -14.84 21.78
CA ASP A 292 4.40 -15.23 22.97
C ASP A 292 3.91 -16.68 22.80
N SER A 293 4.34 -17.57 23.69
CA SER A 293 3.83 -18.94 23.80
C SER A 293 2.67 -19.07 24.80
N GLY A 294 2.29 -17.95 25.42
CA GLY A 294 1.45 -17.87 26.61
C GLY A 294 -0.06 -18.04 26.37
N SER A 295 -0.80 -17.67 27.42
CA SER A 295 -2.26 -17.79 27.53
C SER A 295 -3.03 -17.12 26.38
N LYS A 296 -4.29 -17.54 26.19
CA LYS A 296 -5.22 -17.01 25.17
C LYS A 296 -5.10 -15.50 24.95
N VAL A 297 -5.16 -15.08 23.69
CA VAL A 297 -5.17 -13.67 23.26
C VAL A 297 -6.61 -13.28 22.90
N SER A 298 -7.14 -12.24 23.54
CA SER A 298 -8.47 -11.69 23.21
C SER A 298 -8.41 -10.68 22.08
N SER A 299 -7.38 -9.83 22.07
CA SER A 299 -7.16 -8.86 21.00
C SER A 299 -5.68 -8.53 20.85
N MET A 300 -5.31 -8.10 19.65
CA MET A 300 -3.98 -7.64 19.31
C MET A 300 -4.13 -6.43 18.41
N ILE A 301 -3.42 -5.34 18.73
CA ILE A 301 -3.50 -4.07 18.02
C ILE A 301 -2.12 -3.47 17.82
N GLN A 302 -1.99 -2.63 16.79
CA GLN A 302 -0.85 -1.76 16.61
C GLN A 302 -1.24 -0.32 16.89
N VAL A 303 -0.49 0.35 17.78
CA VAL A 303 -0.58 1.81 17.96
C VAL A 303 0.42 2.47 17.02
N THR A 304 -0.04 3.38 16.17
CA THR A 304 0.79 4.09 15.19
C THR A 304 0.52 5.59 15.15
N SER A 305 1.59 6.38 15.07
CA SER A 305 1.59 7.83 14.86
C SER A 305 2.10 8.19 13.45
N SER A 306 2.20 9.48 13.10
CA SER A 306 2.69 9.93 11.77
C SER A 306 4.16 9.55 11.52
N PHE A 307 4.50 9.22 10.26
CA PHE A 307 5.85 8.76 9.86
C PHE A 307 6.98 9.69 10.32
N ASN A 308 6.76 11.00 10.28
CA ASN A 308 7.81 11.99 10.54
C ASN A 308 8.11 12.18 12.04
N THR A 309 7.23 11.68 12.92
CA THR A 309 7.34 11.87 14.37
C THR A 309 6.79 10.65 15.12
N PRO A 310 7.50 9.50 15.10
CA PRO A 310 7.08 8.32 15.83
C PRO A 310 6.91 8.62 17.33
N ALA A 311 5.73 8.35 17.86
CA ALA A 311 5.46 8.52 19.27
C ALA A 311 6.15 7.41 20.09
N PRO A 312 6.66 7.70 21.30
CA PRO A 312 7.30 6.70 22.16
C PRO A 312 6.43 5.48 22.49
N ASN A 313 5.11 5.58 22.34
CA ASN A 313 4.16 4.49 22.63
C ASN A 313 3.70 3.72 21.40
N ASP A 314 4.21 4.07 20.22
CA ASP A 314 3.95 3.25 19.05
C ASP A 314 4.48 1.82 19.29
N GLY A 315 3.80 0.86 18.70
CA GLY A 315 4.16 -0.55 18.83
C GLY A 315 2.97 -1.48 19.02
N LEU A 316 3.32 -2.74 19.27
CA LEU A 316 2.41 -3.86 19.37
C LEU A 316 1.89 -4.03 20.79
N TYR A 317 0.57 -4.19 20.91
CA TYR A 317 -0.11 -4.47 22.16
C TYR A 317 -1.01 -5.70 22.00
N GLN A 318 -1.12 -6.48 23.06
CA GLN A 318 -2.10 -7.55 23.17
C GLN A 318 -2.92 -7.40 24.46
N MET A 319 -4.13 -7.94 24.44
CA MET A 319 -5.00 -8.08 25.60
C MET A 319 -5.32 -9.56 25.81
N ARG A 320 -5.24 -10.02 27.05
CA ARG A 320 -5.66 -11.37 27.45
C ARG A 320 -7.10 -11.37 27.99
N PRO A 321 -7.80 -12.52 28.02
CA PRO A 321 -9.14 -12.63 28.60
C PRO A 321 -9.24 -12.22 30.07
N THR A 322 -8.11 -12.21 30.79
CA THR A 322 -8.04 -11.76 32.19
C THR A 322 -8.11 -10.24 32.35
N GLY A 323 -8.15 -9.47 31.26
CA GLY A 323 -8.02 -8.01 31.26
C GLY A 323 -6.56 -7.51 31.26
N GLN A 324 -5.59 -8.42 31.26
CA GLN A 324 -4.16 -8.05 31.18
C GLN A 324 -3.85 -7.43 29.82
N ILE A 325 -3.25 -6.24 29.83
CA ILE A 325 -2.71 -5.57 28.65
C ILE A 325 -1.18 -5.69 28.67
N LEU A 326 -0.60 -6.16 27.57
CA LEU A 326 0.84 -6.30 27.39
C LEU A 326 1.29 -5.49 26.19
N ARG A 327 2.48 -4.90 26.29
CA ARG A 327 3.17 -4.21 25.18
C ARG A 327 4.43 -4.97 24.81
N TYR A 328 4.69 -5.15 23.52
CA TYR A 328 5.94 -5.75 23.04
C TYR A 328 6.96 -4.65 22.76
N ILE A 329 8.06 -4.64 23.52
CA ILE A 329 9.15 -3.67 23.40
C ILE A 329 10.47 -4.34 23.74
N ASN A 330 11.56 -3.99 23.05
CA ASN A 330 12.90 -4.56 23.29
C ASN A 330 12.92 -6.11 23.29
N ASN A 331 12.17 -6.72 22.38
CA ASN A 331 12.01 -8.18 22.28
C ASN A 331 11.41 -8.86 23.53
N ALA A 332 10.63 -8.13 24.33
CA ALA A 332 9.96 -8.66 25.51
C ALA A 332 8.55 -8.09 25.67
N TRP A 333 7.67 -8.86 26.29
CA TRP A 333 6.35 -8.39 26.70
C TRP A 333 6.43 -7.75 28.09
N THR A 334 5.91 -6.53 28.21
CA THR A 334 5.79 -5.79 29.47
C THR A 334 4.32 -5.55 29.80
N THR A 335 3.93 -5.71 31.06
CA THR A 335 2.54 -5.43 31.50
C THR A 335 2.31 -3.94 31.54
N VAL A 336 1.25 -3.48 30.87
CA VAL A 336 0.78 -2.09 30.87
C VAL A 336 -0.36 -1.91 31.87
N ASP A 337 -1.29 -2.87 31.91
CA ASP A 337 -2.41 -2.90 32.86
C ASP A 337 -2.78 -4.37 33.15
N ASN A 338 -3.48 -4.60 34.26
CA ASN A 338 -4.01 -5.89 34.65
C ASN A 338 -5.42 -5.78 35.25
N TYR A 339 -6.21 -4.82 34.77
CA TYR A 339 -7.55 -4.60 35.27
C TYR A 339 -8.56 -5.55 34.63
N LYS A 340 -9.16 -6.42 35.46
CA LYS A 340 -10.07 -7.49 35.01
C LYS A 340 -11.32 -7.01 34.25
N GLU A 341 -11.75 -5.76 34.47
CA GLU A 341 -12.93 -5.22 33.79
C GLU A 341 -12.60 -4.63 32.42
N THR A 342 -11.34 -4.65 32.00
CA THR A 342 -10.94 -4.25 30.65
C THR A 342 -11.55 -5.20 29.63
N ALA A 343 -12.41 -4.64 28.77
CA ALA A 343 -13.18 -5.35 27.76
C ALA A 343 -12.58 -5.21 26.35
N GLN A 344 -11.88 -4.10 26.07
CA GLN A 344 -11.31 -3.82 24.76
C GLN A 344 -10.14 -2.85 24.87
N ILE A 345 -9.17 -2.99 23.96
CA ILE A 345 -8.13 -1.99 23.68
C ILE A 345 -8.19 -1.51 22.23
N THR A 346 -7.83 -0.25 21.99
CA THR A 346 -7.60 0.35 20.67
C THR A 346 -6.54 1.45 20.79
N GLY A 347 -5.92 1.90 19.70
CA GLY A 347 -5.01 3.03 19.79
C GLY A 347 -4.68 3.69 18.45
N ALA A 348 -4.31 4.95 18.52
CA ALA A 348 -3.91 5.77 17.39
C ALA A 348 -3.09 6.95 17.89
N ASN A 349 -2.23 7.50 17.03
CA ASN A 349 -1.45 8.71 17.29
C ASN A 349 -0.64 8.65 18.62
N GLY A 350 -0.01 7.51 18.90
CA GLY A 350 0.79 7.30 20.10
C GLY A 350 -0.01 7.20 21.42
N ILE A 351 -1.33 7.06 21.35
CA ILE A 351 -2.21 6.93 22.52
C ILE A 351 -2.88 5.55 22.51
N LEU A 352 -2.80 4.87 23.64
CA LEU A 352 -3.54 3.64 23.91
C LEU A 352 -4.83 3.97 24.65
N TYR A 353 -5.93 3.34 24.27
CA TYR A 353 -7.23 3.46 24.93
C TYR A 353 -7.70 2.09 25.39
N GLN A 354 -8.42 2.08 26.51
CA GLN A 354 -9.14 0.90 26.96
C GLN A 354 -10.59 1.25 27.29
N ARG A 355 -11.47 0.29 27.03
CA ARG A 355 -12.88 0.31 27.43
C ARG A 355 -13.11 -0.75 28.49
N HIS A 356 -13.82 -0.40 29.55
CA HIS A 356 -14.27 -1.34 30.56
C HIS A 356 -15.64 -1.95 30.18
N TYR A 357 -16.05 -3.07 30.80
CA TYR A 357 -17.32 -3.73 30.50
C TYR A 357 -18.55 -2.83 30.73
N ASP A 358 -18.45 -1.87 31.65
CA ASP A 358 -19.48 -0.86 31.93
C ASP A 358 -19.52 0.31 30.91
N GLY A 359 -18.62 0.29 29.92
CA GLY A 359 -18.48 1.31 28.89
C GLY A 359 -17.59 2.51 29.27
N GLY A 360 -17.10 2.57 30.51
CA GLY A 360 -16.12 3.55 30.94
C GLY A 360 -14.87 3.48 30.05
N THR A 361 -14.35 4.64 29.66
CA THR A 361 -13.27 4.73 28.68
C THR A 361 -12.09 5.52 29.22
N PHE A 362 -10.88 5.00 29.00
CA PHE A 362 -9.63 5.53 29.55
C PHE A 362 -8.57 5.67 28.45
N ARG A 363 -7.67 6.64 28.62
CA ARG A 363 -6.49 6.84 27.77
C ARG A 363 -5.19 6.66 28.55
N TRP A 364 -4.15 6.21 27.86
CA TRP A 364 -2.79 6.09 28.37
C TRP A 364 -1.80 6.66 27.34
N THR A 365 -0.92 7.54 27.80
CA THR A 365 0.04 8.30 26.99
C THR A 365 1.49 7.92 27.27
N GLY A 366 1.76 6.81 27.95
CA GLY A 366 3.12 6.27 28.14
C GLY A 366 3.99 6.97 29.17
N THR A 367 3.71 8.24 29.42
CA THR A 367 4.24 9.02 30.52
C THR A 367 3.19 9.03 31.62
N ASP A 368 3.60 8.61 32.83
CA ASP A 368 2.78 8.48 34.05
C ASP A 368 2.17 7.09 34.30
N SER A 369 2.11 6.76 35.59
CA SER A 369 1.68 5.47 36.12
C SER A 369 0.16 5.28 36.16
N ASN A 370 -0.66 6.16 35.57
CA ASN A 370 -2.12 6.09 35.70
C ASN A 370 -2.86 6.33 34.38
N TRP A 371 -3.75 5.39 34.04
CA TRP A 371 -4.79 5.58 33.03
C TRP A 371 -5.70 6.75 33.38
N GLN A 372 -5.96 7.64 32.42
CA GLN A 372 -6.87 8.77 32.60
C GLN A 372 -8.27 8.42 32.10
N SER A 373 -9.29 8.53 32.96
CA SER A 373 -10.69 8.46 32.53
C SER A 373 -11.04 9.65 31.63
N ILE A 374 -11.61 9.36 30.47
CA ILE A 374 -11.98 10.38 29.46
C ILE A 374 -13.47 10.37 29.13
N SER A 375 -14.21 9.37 29.61
CA SER A 375 -15.65 9.30 29.47
C SER A 375 -16.24 8.57 30.69
N PRO A 376 -17.39 9.02 31.22
CA PRO A 376 -18.10 8.30 32.27
C PRO A 376 -18.56 6.91 31.78
N THR A 377 -19.04 6.09 32.70
CA THR A 377 -19.65 4.80 32.40
C THR A 377 -20.87 4.99 31.49
N ASP A 378 -20.87 4.33 30.34
CA ASP A 378 -21.99 4.34 29.39
C ASP A 378 -22.17 2.91 28.85
N THR A 379 -23.04 2.14 29.49
CA THR A 379 -23.30 0.74 29.12
C THR A 379 -23.93 0.57 27.74
N SER A 380 -24.32 1.67 27.07
CA SER A 380 -24.75 1.62 25.67
C SER A 380 -23.58 1.41 24.71
N ILE A 381 -22.34 1.74 25.11
CA ILE A 381 -21.14 1.58 24.29
C ILE A 381 -20.83 0.09 24.10
N LEU A 382 -20.79 -0.32 22.82
CA LEU A 382 -20.50 -1.69 22.40
C LEU A 382 -19.00 -1.90 22.19
N ASP A 383 -18.37 -0.98 21.46
CA ASP A 383 -16.94 -0.96 21.18
C ASP A 383 -16.42 0.48 20.97
N ILE A 384 -15.10 0.64 21.06
CA ILE A 384 -14.38 1.89 20.79
C ILE A 384 -13.38 1.70 19.65
N HIS A 385 -13.16 2.75 18.87
CA HIS A 385 -12.24 2.79 17.74
C HIS A 385 -11.45 4.10 17.76
N ALA A 386 -10.11 4.01 17.86
CA ALA A 386 -9.23 5.18 17.79
C ALA A 386 -8.72 5.37 16.36
N ALA A 387 -8.76 6.60 15.86
CA ALA A 387 -8.21 6.95 14.55
C ALA A 387 -7.82 8.42 14.48
N SER A 388 -6.68 8.71 13.86
CA SER A 388 -6.11 10.06 13.85
C SER A 388 -5.98 10.59 15.28
N ASP A 389 -6.49 11.78 15.57
CA ASP A 389 -6.54 12.40 16.89
C ASP A 389 -7.88 12.18 17.64
N GLN A 390 -8.64 11.12 17.30
CA GLN A 390 -10.05 10.98 17.70
C GLN A 390 -10.43 9.59 18.20
N LEU A 391 -11.51 9.55 18.98
CA LEU A 391 -12.11 8.33 19.50
C LEU A 391 -13.59 8.24 19.12
N TYR A 392 -13.96 7.09 18.56
CA TYR A 392 -15.30 6.75 18.11
C TYR A 392 -15.83 5.56 18.90
N ALA A 393 -17.14 5.40 18.92
CA ALA A 393 -17.76 4.22 19.49
C ALA A 393 -19.05 3.85 18.75
N ARG A 394 -19.37 2.57 18.71
CA ARG A 394 -20.71 2.09 18.35
C ARG A 394 -21.52 1.86 19.61
N ARG A 395 -22.82 2.14 19.52
CA ARG A 395 -23.78 1.88 20.59
C ARG A 395 -24.66 0.69 20.27
N LYS A 396 -25.23 0.08 21.32
CA LYS A 396 -26.17 -1.04 21.23
C LYS A 396 -27.43 -0.74 20.43
N ASP A 397 -27.81 0.54 20.32
CA ASP A 397 -28.94 1.01 19.50
C ASP A 397 -28.58 1.12 18.00
N GLY A 398 -27.33 0.83 17.62
CA GLY A 398 -26.83 0.92 16.25
C GLY A 398 -26.30 2.30 15.87
N SER A 399 -26.35 3.30 16.77
CA SER A 399 -25.76 4.61 16.54
C SER A 399 -24.24 4.57 16.62
N VAL A 400 -23.60 5.46 15.86
CA VAL A 400 -22.17 5.74 15.95
C VAL A 400 -22.00 7.11 16.59
N VAL A 401 -21.06 7.19 17.53
CA VAL A 401 -20.74 8.40 18.28
C VAL A 401 -19.24 8.69 18.23
N ARG A 402 -18.88 9.94 18.51
CA ARG A 402 -17.51 10.41 18.67
C ARG A 402 -17.35 11.13 20.01
N LEU A 403 -16.22 10.93 20.67
CA LEU A 403 -15.89 11.64 21.90
C LEU A 403 -15.50 13.10 21.60
N SER A 404 -16.11 14.02 22.34
CA SER A 404 -15.75 15.44 22.36
C SER A 404 -15.71 15.91 23.82
N GLY A 405 -14.54 16.33 24.29
CA GLY A 405 -14.31 16.48 25.73
C GLY A 405 -14.53 15.15 26.43
N SER A 406 -15.53 15.09 27.31
CA SER A 406 -15.96 13.87 28.01
C SER A 406 -17.28 13.28 27.53
N THR A 407 -17.87 13.85 26.46
CA THR A 407 -19.22 13.50 25.99
C THR A 407 -19.19 12.81 24.63
N TRP A 408 -20.01 11.77 24.47
CA TRP A 408 -20.24 11.09 23.19
C TRP A 408 -21.29 11.83 22.35
N LEU A 409 -20.85 12.42 21.23
CA LEU A 409 -21.71 13.09 20.26
C LEU A 409 -22.10 12.14 19.14
N THR A 410 -23.38 12.10 18.77
CA THR A 410 -23.87 11.26 17.67
C THR A 410 -23.37 11.79 16.32
N ILE A 411 -22.83 10.89 15.50
CA ILE A 411 -22.37 11.19 14.14
C ILE A 411 -23.18 10.45 13.07
N ASP A 412 -23.74 9.27 13.41
CA ASP A 412 -24.54 8.46 12.49
C ASP A 412 -25.58 7.64 13.26
N GLN A 413 -26.82 7.59 12.77
CA GLN A 413 -27.94 6.79 13.30
C GLN A 413 -28.68 6.05 12.17
N THR A 414 -27.99 5.76 11.07
CA THR A 414 -28.60 5.16 9.88
C THR A 414 -29.10 3.74 10.15
N ALA A 415 -30.37 3.46 9.88
CA ALA A 415 -30.96 2.13 9.96
C ALA A 415 -30.46 1.22 8.81
N PRO A 416 -30.23 -0.09 9.02
CA PRO A 416 -30.60 -0.90 10.19
C PRO A 416 -29.61 -0.89 11.37
N GLY A 417 -28.77 0.12 11.51
CA GLY A 417 -27.81 0.28 12.60
C GLY A 417 -26.42 -0.25 12.25
N SER A 418 -25.40 0.27 12.92
CA SER A 418 -24.00 -0.03 12.65
C SER A 418 -23.60 -1.45 13.07
N ARG A 419 -23.00 -2.22 12.15
CA ARG A 419 -22.38 -3.53 12.40
C ARG A 419 -20.87 -3.45 12.59
N GLN A 420 -20.20 -2.53 11.89
CA GLN A 420 -18.77 -2.30 12.01
C GLN A 420 -18.45 -0.86 11.57
N ILE A 421 -17.46 -0.24 12.21
CA ILE A 421 -16.89 1.02 11.75
C ILE A 421 -15.40 0.90 11.44
N ALA A 422 -14.92 1.72 10.51
CA ALA A 422 -13.52 1.96 10.23
C ALA A 422 -13.32 3.44 9.91
N VAL A 423 -12.20 4.03 10.35
CA VAL A 423 -11.98 5.48 10.23
C VAL A 423 -10.57 5.73 9.68
N SER A 424 -10.48 6.59 8.67
CA SER A 424 -9.22 6.99 8.03
C SER A 424 -8.49 8.11 8.77
N TYR A 425 -7.25 8.38 8.36
CA TYR A 425 -6.42 9.43 8.97
C TYR A 425 -6.98 10.84 8.72
N ASP A 426 -7.66 11.05 7.59
CA ASP A 426 -8.40 12.27 7.27
C ASP A 426 -9.76 12.39 8.00
N LYS A 427 -10.06 11.47 8.92
CA LYS A 427 -11.30 11.43 9.73
C LYS A 427 -12.54 11.19 8.86
N THR A 428 -12.43 10.43 7.78
CA THR A 428 -13.58 9.86 7.09
C THR A 428 -14.06 8.62 7.84
N LEU A 429 -15.31 8.64 8.30
CA LEU A 429 -15.97 7.49 8.92
C LEU A 429 -16.60 6.63 7.84
N TRP A 430 -16.30 5.34 7.90
CA TRP A 430 -16.97 4.28 7.17
C TRP A 430 -17.77 3.44 8.15
N ASN A 431 -19.08 3.36 7.91
CA ASN A 431 -20.02 2.61 8.72
C ASN A 431 -20.66 1.52 7.85
N MET A 432 -20.36 0.26 8.14
CA MET A 432 -21.05 -0.88 7.54
C MET A 432 -22.25 -1.23 8.41
N LEU A 433 -23.45 -1.12 7.83
CA LEU A 433 -24.70 -1.38 8.52
C LEU A 433 -24.98 -2.89 8.65
N ALA A 434 -25.94 -3.26 9.49
CA ALA A 434 -26.31 -4.66 9.73
C ALA A 434 -26.73 -5.43 8.47
N ASN A 435 -27.25 -4.74 7.45
CA ASN A 435 -27.61 -5.31 6.16
C ASN A 435 -26.47 -5.30 5.12
N GLY A 436 -25.26 -4.88 5.47
CA GLY A 436 -24.11 -4.79 4.54
C GLY A 436 -23.97 -3.47 3.79
N ASP A 437 -24.93 -2.55 3.89
CA ASP A 437 -24.83 -1.23 3.24
C ASP A 437 -23.68 -0.41 3.84
N LEU A 438 -22.98 0.35 2.99
CA LEU A 438 -21.86 1.20 3.39
C LEU A 438 -22.25 2.67 3.38
N VAL A 439 -22.16 3.28 4.57
CA VAL A 439 -22.35 4.72 4.78
C VAL A 439 -20.99 5.38 4.98
N ARG A 440 -20.76 6.49 4.27
CA ARG A 440 -19.60 7.34 4.44
C ARG A 440 -20.01 8.69 5.02
N SER A 441 -19.36 9.08 6.12
CA SER A 441 -19.52 10.39 6.74
C SER A 441 -18.16 11.10 6.78
N ARG A 442 -18.09 12.33 6.29
CA ARG A 442 -16.83 13.11 6.24
C ARG A 442 -16.80 14.16 7.33
N TRP A 443 -15.63 14.45 7.87
CA TRP A 443 -15.41 15.55 8.81
C TRP A 443 -15.94 16.88 8.25
N PRO A 444 -16.66 17.71 9.05
CA PRO A 444 -16.97 17.60 10.47
C PRO A 444 -18.28 16.84 10.80
N TYR A 445 -18.65 15.86 9.98
CA TYR A 445 -19.83 14.99 10.11
C TYR A 445 -21.17 15.70 9.98
N THR A 446 -21.25 16.64 9.03
CA THR A 446 -22.50 17.36 8.70
C THR A 446 -23.41 16.60 7.74
N SER A 447 -22.89 15.57 7.06
CA SER A 447 -23.66 14.74 6.14
C SER A 447 -23.08 13.33 6.05
N ALA A 448 -23.96 12.39 5.74
CA ALA A 448 -23.67 10.99 5.51
C ALA A 448 -24.25 10.57 4.16
N ALA A 449 -23.55 9.70 3.44
CA ALA A 449 -24.00 9.19 2.14
C ALA A 449 -23.83 7.67 2.08
N ILE A 450 -24.88 6.96 1.65
CA ILE A 450 -24.78 5.54 1.29
C ILE A 450 -24.02 5.46 -0.04
N LEU A 451 -22.87 4.79 -0.04
CA LEU A 451 -22.03 4.63 -1.24
C LEU A 451 -22.13 3.25 -1.89
N ASP A 452 -22.60 2.26 -1.13
CA ASP A 452 -22.78 0.91 -1.62
C ASP A 452 -23.95 0.24 -0.91
N ARG A 453 -24.87 -0.31 -1.70
CA ARG A 453 -26.01 -1.09 -1.22
C ARG A 453 -25.78 -2.53 -1.58
N ASN A 454 -25.14 -3.28 -0.68
CA ASN A 454 -24.70 -4.62 -0.99
C ASN A 454 -24.65 -5.50 0.26
N ALA A 455 -25.61 -6.41 0.36
CA ALA A 455 -25.72 -7.37 1.45
C ALA A 455 -24.59 -8.42 1.49
N ALA A 456 -23.81 -8.54 0.42
CA ALA A 456 -22.64 -9.40 0.41
C ALA A 456 -21.48 -8.83 1.24
N ASN A 457 -21.46 -7.54 1.57
CA ASN A 457 -20.40 -6.97 2.40
C ASN A 457 -20.45 -7.55 3.82
N ILE A 458 -19.35 -8.17 4.26
CA ILE A 458 -19.26 -8.84 5.58
C ILE A 458 -18.18 -8.26 6.49
N GLY A 459 -17.29 -7.42 5.96
CA GLY A 459 -16.27 -6.74 6.74
C GLY A 459 -15.67 -5.54 6.01
N ILE A 460 -15.16 -4.58 6.78
CA ILE A 460 -14.47 -3.38 6.27
C ILE A 460 -13.13 -3.17 6.98
N ALA A 461 -12.19 -2.52 6.31
CA ALA A 461 -10.93 -2.08 6.89
C ALA A 461 -10.47 -0.76 6.24
N VAL A 462 -9.69 0.01 6.98
CA VAL A 462 -9.08 1.25 6.49
C VAL A 462 -7.58 1.21 6.77
N GLY A 463 -6.80 1.41 5.72
CA GLY A 463 -5.35 1.61 5.80
C GLY A 463 -5.04 3.05 5.40
N GLY A 464 -4.59 3.87 6.34
CA GLY A 464 -4.32 5.28 6.06
C GLY A 464 -5.60 6.01 5.64
N ASN A 465 -5.71 6.37 4.36
CA ASN A 465 -6.92 6.94 3.75
C ASN A 465 -7.57 6.02 2.71
N GLU A 466 -7.05 4.80 2.55
CA GLU A 466 -7.58 3.79 1.63
C GLU A 466 -8.65 2.95 2.34
N PHE A 467 -9.76 2.70 1.63
CA PHE A 467 -10.89 1.93 2.15
C PHE A 467 -11.02 0.59 1.43
N PHE A 468 -11.22 -0.46 2.21
CA PHE A 468 -11.36 -1.83 1.74
C PHE A 468 -12.60 -2.48 2.35
N LYS A 469 -13.22 -3.37 1.59
CA LYS A 469 -14.30 -4.24 2.05
C LYS A 469 -14.07 -5.67 1.60
N VAL A 470 -14.58 -6.62 2.37
CA VAL A 470 -14.61 -8.04 2.02
C VAL A 470 -16.05 -8.51 1.91
N GLN A 471 -16.30 -9.33 0.89
CA GLN A 471 -17.62 -9.83 0.54
C GLN A 471 -17.78 -11.31 0.91
N SER A 472 -19.03 -11.80 1.00
CA SER A 472 -19.38 -13.14 1.45
C SER A 472 -18.93 -14.26 0.52
N ASP A 473 -18.62 -13.95 -0.74
CA ASP A 473 -17.98 -14.85 -1.71
C ASP A 473 -16.44 -14.89 -1.56
N GLY A 474 -15.90 -14.08 -0.64
CA GLY A 474 -14.49 -13.94 -0.35
C GLY A 474 -13.76 -12.93 -1.22
N ALA A 475 -14.48 -12.14 -2.04
CA ALA A 475 -13.85 -11.06 -2.80
C ALA A 475 -13.40 -9.92 -1.88
N VAL A 476 -12.21 -9.37 -2.13
CA VAL A 476 -11.74 -8.14 -1.49
C VAL A 476 -11.82 -7.02 -2.50
N VAL A 477 -12.46 -5.92 -2.10
CA VAL A 477 -12.77 -4.79 -2.95
C VAL A 477 -12.19 -3.51 -2.35
N TRP A 478 -11.43 -2.79 -3.16
CA TRP A 478 -10.82 -1.50 -2.83
C TRP A 478 -11.65 -0.38 -3.45
N LEU A 479 -11.88 0.70 -2.70
CA LEU A 479 -12.41 1.93 -3.28
C LEU A 479 -11.27 2.73 -3.89
N ASP A 480 -11.19 2.75 -5.22
CA ASP A 480 -10.24 3.63 -5.89
C ASP A 480 -10.72 5.08 -5.71
N ASN A 481 -9.91 5.93 -5.09
CA ASN A 481 -10.26 7.35 -4.92
C ASN A 481 -9.96 8.20 -6.17
N LYS A 482 -9.38 7.62 -7.24
CA LYS A 482 -9.07 8.30 -8.51
C LYS A 482 -10.22 8.33 -9.51
N GLY A 483 -11.21 7.45 -9.33
CA GLY A 483 -12.50 7.46 -10.01
C GLY A 483 -13.50 6.75 -9.11
N PRO A 484 -14.80 7.09 -9.09
CA PRO A 484 -15.75 6.59 -8.08
C PRO A 484 -16.13 5.10 -8.27
N TYR A 485 -15.15 4.20 -8.30
CA TYR A 485 -15.32 2.82 -8.70
C TYR A 485 -14.78 1.86 -7.66
N TRP A 486 -15.55 0.80 -7.44
CA TRP A 486 -15.16 -0.37 -6.69
C TRP A 486 -14.26 -1.24 -7.56
N SER A 487 -13.03 -1.48 -7.12
CA SER A 487 -12.07 -2.35 -7.80
C SER A 487 -11.90 -3.65 -7.02
N VAL A 488 -12.21 -4.78 -7.65
CA VAL A 488 -11.93 -6.10 -7.06
C VAL A 488 -10.42 -6.33 -7.09
N ILE A 489 -9.81 -6.48 -5.91
CA ILE A 489 -8.38 -6.68 -5.74
C ILE A 489 -8.04 -8.11 -5.33
N GLU A 490 -9.00 -8.87 -4.80
CA GLU A 490 -8.93 -10.33 -4.61
C GLU A 490 -10.27 -10.93 -5.05
N GLN A 491 -10.24 -12.00 -5.84
CA GLN A 491 -11.46 -12.58 -6.43
C GLN A 491 -12.24 -13.47 -5.46
N LYS A 492 -11.54 -14.19 -4.57
CA LYS A 492 -12.10 -15.15 -3.61
C LYS A 492 -11.03 -15.58 -2.62
N GLY A 493 -11.45 -16.15 -1.49
CA GLY A 493 -10.57 -16.80 -0.51
C GLY A 493 -10.54 -16.09 0.84
N SER A 494 -10.67 -14.77 0.82
CA SER A 494 -10.73 -13.94 2.02
C SER A 494 -11.94 -14.25 2.90
N VAL A 495 -11.69 -14.34 4.20
CA VAL A 495 -12.72 -14.39 5.26
C VAL A 495 -12.58 -13.22 6.23
N GLY A 496 -11.63 -12.32 5.98
CA GLY A 496 -11.35 -11.17 6.82
C GLY A 496 -10.18 -10.36 6.29
N ILE A 497 -10.24 -9.06 6.49
CA ILE A 497 -9.21 -8.12 6.08
C ILE A 497 -8.76 -7.25 7.24
N TYR A 498 -7.48 -6.88 7.23
CA TYR A 498 -6.88 -5.95 8.19
C TYR A 498 -6.01 -4.96 7.42
N ALA A 499 -6.06 -3.68 7.77
CA ALA A 499 -5.28 -2.65 7.08
C ALA A 499 -4.62 -1.68 8.06
N VAL A 500 -3.42 -1.21 7.72
CA VAL A 500 -2.60 -0.31 8.53
C VAL A 500 -1.63 0.46 7.63
N GLY A 501 -1.61 1.79 7.72
CA GLY A 501 -0.86 2.60 6.75
C GLY A 501 -1.29 2.25 5.32
N GLU A 502 -0.36 1.98 4.42
CA GLU A 502 -0.68 1.57 3.04
C GLU A 502 -0.82 0.05 2.87
N LEU A 503 -0.70 -0.72 3.95
CA LEU A 503 -0.72 -2.17 3.91
C LEU A 503 -2.11 -2.73 4.16
N LEU A 504 -2.44 -3.76 3.39
CA LEU A 504 -3.66 -4.54 3.52
C LEU A 504 -3.27 -6.02 3.62
N TYR A 505 -3.92 -6.71 4.54
CA TYR A 505 -3.78 -8.14 4.78
C TYR A 505 -5.13 -8.81 4.59
N SER A 506 -5.14 -9.94 3.89
CA SER A 506 -6.28 -10.82 3.70
C SER A 506 -6.01 -12.13 4.41
N ARG A 507 -6.96 -12.56 5.24
CA ARG A 507 -6.92 -13.85 5.92
C ARG A 507 -7.83 -14.80 5.16
N HIS A 508 -7.32 -15.96 4.78
CA HIS A 508 -8.11 -16.98 4.11
C HIS A 508 -8.73 -17.98 5.09
N ALA A 509 -9.70 -18.77 4.61
CA ALA A 509 -10.42 -19.75 5.42
C ALA A 509 -9.53 -20.87 5.98
N ASP A 510 -8.46 -21.24 5.26
CA ASP A 510 -7.41 -22.17 5.71
C ASP A 510 -6.48 -21.58 6.79
N GLY A 511 -6.64 -20.28 7.08
CA GLY A 511 -5.84 -19.53 8.04
C GLY A 511 -4.47 -19.10 7.51
N THR A 512 -4.23 -19.19 6.20
CA THR A 512 -3.12 -18.48 5.55
C THR A 512 -3.37 -16.98 5.58
N VAL A 513 -2.29 -16.21 5.58
CA VAL A 513 -2.34 -14.74 5.57
C VAL A 513 -1.59 -14.22 4.36
N TRP A 514 -2.25 -13.32 3.65
CA TRP A 514 -1.78 -12.73 2.42
C TRP A 514 -1.68 -11.22 2.59
N ARG A 515 -0.62 -10.60 2.06
CA ARG A 515 -0.42 -9.16 2.04
C ARG A 515 -0.64 -8.63 0.62
N TRP A 516 -1.47 -7.61 0.48
CA TRP A 516 -1.71 -6.99 -0.81
C TRP A 516 -0.49 -6.19 -1.26
N THR A 517 -0.12 -6.35 -2.53
CA THR A 517 0.98 -5.60 -3.19
C THR A 517 0.64 -4.15 -3.51
N GLY A 518 -0.61 -3.76 -3.29
CA GLY A 518 -1.19 -2.53 -3.80
C GLY A 518 -1.53 -2.56 -5.30
N THR A 519 -1.34 -3.70 -5.99
CA THR A 519 -1.86 -3.93 -7.35
C THR A 519 -3.01 -4.90 -7.34
N PRO A 520 -4.14 -4.56 -7.99
CA PRO A 520 -5.29 -5.45 -8.09
C PRO A 520 -4.89 -6.85 -8.58
N GLY A 521 -5.32 -7.86 -7.85
CA GLY A 521 -5.08 -9.27 -8.17
C GLY A 521 -3.74 -9.84 -7.73
N ILE A 522 -2.83 -9.04 -7.17
CA ILE A 522 -1.51 -9.53 -6.76
C ILE A 522 -1.36 -9.46 -5.24
N TRP A 523 -1.16 -10.62 -4.65
CA TRP A 523 -1.03 -10.84 -3.21
C TRP A 523 0.20 -11.70 -2.92
N GLU A 524 0.82 -11.45 -1.78
CA GLU A 524 1.97 -12.21 -1.27
C GLU A 524 1.52 -13.03 -0.07
N GLU A 525 1.70 -14.35 -0.12
CA GLU A 525 1.49 -15.20 1.04
C GLU A 525 2.61 -14.97 2.06
N ILE A 526 2.26 -14.42 3.22
CA ILE A 526 3.21 -14.13 4.29
C ILE A 526 3.19 -15.20 5.39
N ASP A 527 2.12 -15.99 5.52
CA ASP A 527 2.04 -17.14 6.43
C ASP A 527 1.41 -18.37 5.77
N GLU A 528 2.23 -19.40 5.57
CA GLU A 528 1.87 -20.69 4.96
C GLU A 528 1.46 -21.76 5.99
N ARG A 529 1.64 -21.50 7.30
CA ARG A 529 1.41 -22.51 8.35
C ARG A 529 -0.07 -22.84 8.54
N GLY A 530 -0.95 -21.93 8.11
CA GLY A 530 -2.39 -22.01 8.36
C GLY A 530 -2.75 -21.76 9.82
N GLY A 531 -4.05 -21.69 10.11
CA GLY A 531 -4.55 -21.58 11.49
C GLY A 531 -4.40 -20.22 12.20
N ILE A 532 -3.88 -19.18 11.54
CA ILE A 532 -3.90 -17.82 12.09
C ILE A 532 -5.35 -17.38 12.26
N GLY A 533 -5.73 -16.93 13.45
CA GLY A 533 -7.07 -16.43 13.78
C GLY A 533 -7.23 -14.92 13.57
N SER A 534 -6.15 -14.17 13.75
CA SER A 534 -6.11 -12.73 13.55
C SER A 534 -4.70 -12.26 13.18
N VAL A 535 -4.63 -11.18 12.40
CA VAL A 535 -3.39 -10.52 12.01
C VAL A 535 -3.47 -9.03 12.36
N THR A 536 -2.36 -8.47 12.84
CA THR A 536 -2.13 -7.03 12.88
C THR A 536 -0.81 -6.74 12.18
N GLY A 537 -0.60 -5.50 11.78
CA GLY A 537 0.68 -5.07 11.21
C GLY A 537 1.03 -3.66 11.62
N ASP A 538 2.18 -3.19 11.17
CA ASP A 538 2.61 -1.80 11.26
C ASP A 538 2.70 -1.17 9.88
N ARG A 539 3.04 0.13 9.83
CA ARG A 539 3.14 0.87 8.56
C ARG A 539 4.41 0.58 7.76
N VAL A 540 5.37 -0.15 8.31
CA VAL A 540 6.68 -0.43 7.70
C VAL A 540 6.82 -1.90 7.27
N GLY A 541 5.73 -2.67 7.34
CA GLY A 541 5.67 -4.06 6.87
C GLY A 541 5.91 -5.12 7.93
N GLY A 542 6.02 -4.74 9.21
CA GLY A 542 5.91 -5.65 10.33
C GLY A 542 4.51 -6.26 10.37
N ALA A 543 4.44 -7.56 10.62
CA ALA A 543 3.19 -8.30 10.73
C ALA A 543 3.25 -9.25 11.93
N TRP A 544 2.13 -9.41 12.62
CA TRP A 544 1.98 -10.31 13.75
C TRP A 544 0.69 -11.09 13.60
N GLY A 545 0.75 -12.39 13.87
CA GLY A 545 -0.37 -13.31 13.78
C GLY A 545 -0.64 -14.01 15.10
N VAL A 546 -1.91 -14.18 15.45
CA VAL A 546 -2.32 -15.05 16.56
C VAL A 546 -2.66 -16.43 16.03
N LEU A 547 -1.83 -17.43 16.36
CA LEU A 547 -2.03 -18.83 15.97
C LEU A 547 -2.83 -19.56 17.06
N GLY A 548 -3.88 -20.27 16.66
CA GLY A 548 -4.70 -21.08 17.58
C GLY A 548 -5.40 -20.31 18.71
N GLY A 549 -5.40 -18.96 18.65
CA GLY A 549 -5.97 -18.09 19.68
C GLY A 549 -5.10 -17.93 20.94
N SER A 550 -3.86 -18.42 20.93
CA SER A 550 -2.96 -18.37 22.11
C SER A 550 -1.56 -17.89 21.78
N GLU A 551 -0.99 -18.30 20.65
CA GLU A 551 0.40 -17.99 20.34
C GLU A 551 0.49 -16.71 19.51
N VAL A 552 1.40 -15.81 19.88
CA VAL A 552 1.71 -14.63 19.08
C VAL A 552 3.00 -14.88 18.32
N TRP A 553 2.91 -14.79 17.00
CA TRP A 553 4.02 -14.93 16.08
C TRP A 553 4.31 -13.60 15.40
N MET A 554 5.59 -13.27 15.29
CA MET A 554 6.09 -12.09 14.59
C MET A 554 6.70 -12.51 13.27
N HIS A 555 6.30 -11.83 12.20
CA HIS A 555 6.88 -12.00 10.89
C HIS A 555 8.32 -11.45 10.89
N VAL A 556 9.28 -12.27 10.46
CA VAL A 556 10.70 -11.92 10.39
C VAL A 556 10.94 -11.34 8.99
N SER A 557 11.09 -10.02 8.92
CA SER A 557 11.25 -9.27 7.67
C SER A 557 12.69 -8.96 7.31
#